data_AF-A0A7D6V7B6-F1
#
_entry.id   AF-A0A7D6V7B6-F1
#
_cell.length_a   1.000
_cell.length_b   1.000
_cell.length_c   1.000
_cell.angle_alpha   90.00
_cell.angle_beta   90.00
_cell.angle_gamma   90.00
#
_symmetry.space_group_name_H-M   'P 1'
#
loop_
_entity.id
_entity.type
_entity.pdbx_description
1 polymer ?
#
loop_
_entity_poly.entity_id
_entity_poly.type
_entity_poly.pdbx_seq_one_letter_code
_entity_poly.pdbx_strand_id
1 'polypeptide(L)'
;MSTDRKLLVAAAGIPVAIIITAGLVLFGPMEFTSEDRSLLAPALTFSGVVVTACVTAIGLILNHQATRRLEQSREDEHNRLRLDAAMRAGQLLASDGTQRPNPEVVASGLLALTKLDQVGLAVTLLVDLWTVQDSKVSSETAILVIDAALCSERQTTQLVAAEILCRNATRLNACQSLHWPSTVEGNWDPGFSPRTKLLIVEALITMTMAGPPSESAIRAIAVRLYSIWDAETQNPHVRGCIGKMLKALVPRLERLGYTDFVQGNREVLLRQMCTAAADAATNPDGYLDQMSTRFAGELARWSEECTGLPSEPGSLAHGECGAAHAA
;
A
#
# COMPACT_ATOMS: atom_id res chain seq x y z
N MET A 1 35.29 -2.33 21.35
CA MET A 1 36.09 -1.59 20.34
C MET A 1 35.62 -2.08 18.97
N SER A 2 34.92 -1.25 18.17
CA SER A 2 34.25 -1.73 16.96
C SER A 2 35.25 -2.27 15.93
N THR A 3 34.80 -3.21 15.11
CA THR A 3 35.58 -3.88 14.06
C THR A 3 36.27 -2.89 13.13
N ASP A 4 35.65 -1.74 12.88
CA ASP A 4 36.22 -0.64 12.07
C ASP A 4 37.48 -0.04 12.67
N ARG A 5 37.55 0.09 14.00
CA ARG A 5 38.72 0.67 14.67
C ARG A 5 39.93 -0.25 14.57
N LYS A 6 39.74 -1.58 14.57
CA LYS A 6 40.81 -2.54 14.34
C LYS A 6 41.29 -2.50 12.88
N LEU A 7 40.37 -2.37 11.93
CA LEU A 7 40.68 -2.30 10.51
C LEU A 7 41.48 -1.03 10.17
N LEU A 8 41.11 0.10 10.78
CA LEU A 8 41.77 1.38 10.58
C LEU A 8 43.18 1.41 11.20
N VAL A 9 43.35 0.79 12.39
CA VAL A 9 44.69 0.63 13.01
C VAL A 9 45.57 -0.31 12.18
N ALA A 10 45.03 -1.40 11.64
CA ALA A 10 45.78 -2.31 10.77
C ALA A 10 46.18 -1.65 9.44
N ALA A 11 45.24 -0.93 8.80
CA ALA A 11 45.48 -0.23 7.54
C ALA A 11 46.52 0.90 7.66
N ALA A 12 46.61 1.55 8.82
CA ALA A 12 47.65 2.56 9.09
C ALA A 12 48.98 1.94 9.54
N GLY A 13 48.95 0.86 10.32
CA GLY A 13 50.16 0.24 10.89
C GLY A 13 51.02 -0.51 9.88
N ILE A 14 50.39 -1.22 8.93
CA ILE A 14 51.10 -2.00 7.91
C ILE A 14 52.01 -1.14 7.01
N PRO A 15 51.55 -0.03 6.39
CA PRO A 15 52.42 0.78 5.54
C PRO A 15 53.55 1.45 6.33
N VAL A 16 53.30 1.88 7.58
CA VAL A 16 54.36 2.44 8.45
C VAL A 16 55.42 1.39 8.75
N ALA A 17 55.01 0.16 9.07
CA ALA A 17 55.95 -0.95 9.28
C ALA A 17 56.76 -1.23 8.01
N ILE A 18 56.14 -1.24 6.82
CA ILE A 18 56.83 -1.49 5.55
C ILE A 18 57.85 -0.37 5.24
N ILE A 19 57.49 0.90 5.48
CA ILE A 19 58.40 2.04 5.32
C ILE A 19 59.58 1.94 6.28
N ILE A 20 59.33 1.59 7.55
CA ILE A 20 60.39 1.42 8.55
C ILE A 20 61.32 0.28 8.17
N THR A 21 60.79 -0.88 7.75
CA THR A 21 61.61 -2.04 7.35
C THR A 21 62.41 -1.73 6.09
N ALA A 22 61.82 -1.07 5.09
CA ALA A 22 62.53 -0.63 3.88
C ALA A 22 63.65 0.38 4.22
N GLY A 23 63.37 1.35 5.11
CA GLY A 23 64.37 2.30 5.60
C GLY A 23 65.51 1.63 6.37
N LEU A 24 65.20 0.66 7.23
CA LEU A 24 66.21 -0.14 7.93
C LEU A 24 67.07 -0.98 6.99
N VAL A 25 66.51 -1.49 5.89
CA VAL A 25 67.27 -2.22 4.87
C VAL A 25 68.15 -1.28 4.05
N LEU A 26 67.67 -0.08 3.73
CA LEU A 26 68.42 0.93 2.95
C LEU A 26 69.53 1.63 3.74
N PHE A 27 69.33 1.87 5.04
CA PHE A 27 70.23 2.67 5.88
C PHE A 27 70.87 1.88 7.04
N GLY A 28 70.56 0.59 7.17
CA GLY A 28 71.13 -0.27 8.19
C GLY A 28 72.61 -0.58 7.94
N PRO A 29 73.38 -0.94 8.98
CA PRO A 29 74.83 -1.10 8.94
C PRO A 29 75.31 -2.38 8.24
N MET A 30 74.52 -2.92 7.30
CA MET A 30 74.87 -4.14 6.56
C MET A 30 75.82 -3.77 5.42
N GLU A 31 77.07 -4.22 5.51
CA GLU A 31 78.06 -4.13 4.43
C GLU A 31 77.56 -4.94 3.21
N PHE A 32 76.82 -4.29 2.32
CA PHE A 32 76.37 -4.88 1.07
C PHE A 32 77.57 -5.14 0.15
N THR A 33 77.89 -6.41 -0.09
CA THR A 33 78.87 -6.84 -1.09
C THR A 33 78.35 -6.53 -2.50
N SER A 34 79.24 -6.33 -3.48
CA SER A 34 78.85 -5.78 -4.80
C SER A 34 77.90 -6.66 -5.62
N GLU A 35 77.74 -7.94 -5.26
CA GLU A 35 76.84 -8.90 -5.92
C GLU A 35 75.34 -8.65 -5.62
N ASP A 36 75.03 -8.08 -4.45
CA ASP A 36 73.63 -7.88 -3.98
C ASP A 36 72.92 -6.67 -4.60
N ARG A 37 73.63 -5.83 -5.38
CA ARG A 37 73.05 -4.65 -6.04
C ARG A 37 71.96 -4.99 -7.05
N SER A 38 71.97 -6.22 -7.59
CA SER A 38 70.94 -6.69 -8.53
C SER A 38 69.56 -6.89 -7.88
N LEU A 39 69.48 -7.06 -6.55
CA LEU A 39 68.24 -7.26 -5.80
C LEU A 39 67.60 -5.96 -5.29
N LEU A 40 68.35 -4.85 -5.26
CA LEU A 40 67.86 -3.56 -4.76
C LEU A 40 66.79 -2.94 -5.67
N ALA A 41 66.98 -3.03 -6.98
CA ALA A 41 66.02 -2.49 -7.95
C ALA A 41 64.62 -3.11 -7.82
N PRO A 42 64.44 -4.46 -7.81
CA PRO A 42 63.12 -5.07 -7.62
C PRO A 42 62.53 -4.84 -6.22
N ALA A 43 63.36 -4.72 -5.17
CA ALA A 43 62.88 -4.41 -3.83
C ALA A 43 62.28 -2.99 -3.75
N LEU A 44 62.93 -2.01 -4.36
CA LEU A 44 62.43 -0.63 -4.42
C LEU A 44 61.14 -0.52 -5.23
N THR A 45 61.06 -1.17 -6.40
CA THR A 45 59.83 -1.15 -7.21
C THR A 45 58.66 -1.82 -6.49
N PHE A 46 58.90 -2.95 -5.83
CA PHE A 46 57.89 -3.61 -5.00
C PHE A 46 57.41 -2.70 -3.86
N SER A 47 58.34 -2.03 -3.16
CA SER A 47 57.99 -1.10 -2.09
C SER A 47 57.09 0.06 -2.58
N GLY A 48 57.40 0.63 -3.75
CA GLY A 48 56.59 1.70 -4.36
C GLY A 48 55.18 1.25 -4.72
N VAL A 49 55.04 0.04 -5.28
CA VAL A 49 53.73 -0.55 -5.61
C VAL A 49 52.91 -0.77 -4.34
N VAL A 50 53.51 -1.31 -3.28
CA VAL A 50 52.81 -1.57 -2.01
C VAL A 50 52.36 -0.27 -1.35
N VAL A 51 53.20 0.77 -1.31
CA VAL A 51 52.81 2.08 -0.78
C VAL A 51 51.64 2.67 -1.58
N THR A 52 51.70 2.61 -2.92
CA THR A 52 50.63 3.10 -3.79
C THR A 52 49.32 2.33 -3.57
N ALA A 53 49.39 1.00 -3.43
CA ALA A 53 48.24 0.16 -3.13
C ALA A 53 47.63 0.49 -1.76
N CYS A 54 48.45 0.69 -0.73
CA CYS A 54 47.99 1.10 0.60
C CYS A 54 47.30 2.47 0.58
N VAL A 55 47.89 3.48 -0.07
CA VAL A 55 47.29 4.82 -0.20
C VAL A 55 45.95 4.75 -0.94
N THR A 56 45.88 3.96 -2.02
CA THR A 56 44.65 3.76 -2.78
C THR A 56 43.58 3.08 -1.95
N ALA A 57 43.93 2.02 -1.21
CA ALA A 57 43.01 1.31 -0.33
C ALA A 57 42.47 2.22 0.79
N ILE A 58 43.34 3.02 1.42
CA ILE A 58 42.93 4.01 2.43
C ILE A 58 41.99 5.05 1.80
N GLY A 59 42.31 5.56 0.61
CA GLY A 59 41.47 6.50 -0.12
C GLY A 59 40.09 5.94 -0.43
N LEU A 60 40.01 4.68 -0.88
CA LEU A 60 38.75 4.00 -1.15
C LEU A 60 37.92 3.79 0.13
N ILE A 61 38.54 3.39 1.23
CA ILE A 61 37.85 3.20 2.52
C ILE A 61 37.30 4.54 3.03
N LEU A 62 38.10 5.60 2.98
CA LEU A 62 37.68 6.94 3.40
C LEU A 62 36.55 7.46 2.51
N ASN A 63 36.63 7.26 1.19
CA ASN A 63 35.56 7.61 0.27
C ASN A 63 34.28 6.84 0.58
N HIS A 64 34.37 5.53 0.81
CA HIS A 64 33.20 4.70 1.14
C HIS A 64 32.55 5.12 2.46
N GLN A 65 33.34 5.47 3.47
CA GLN A 65 32.83 6.01 4.73
C GLN A 65 32.18 7.39 4.56
N ALA A 66 32.77 8.26 3.73
CA ALA A 66 32.20 9.57 3.42
C ALA A 66 30.86 9.43 2.70
N THR A 67 30.76 8.55 1.70
CA THR A 67 29.52 8.26 0.98
C THR A 67 28.44 7.74 1.93
N ARG A 68 28.76 6.78 2.81
CA ARG A 68 27.80 6.27 3.79
C ARG A 68 27.31 7.34 4.77
N ARG A 69 28.20 8.23 5.24
CA ARG A 69 27.80 9.34 6.12
C ARG A 69 26.92 10.36 5.40
N LEU A 70 27.20 10.63 4.13
CA LEU A 70 26.38 11.50 3.30
C LEU A 70 25.00 10.90 3.04
N GLU A 71 24.92 9.60 2.75
CA GLU A 71 23.66 8.87 2.60
C GLU A 71 22.84 8.91 3.89
N GLN A 72 23.46 8.59 5.03
CA GLN A 72 22.79 8.64 6.33
C GLN A 72 22.32 10.06 6.69
N SER A 73 23.15 11.08 6.45
CA SER A 73 22.75 12.47 6.69
C SER A 73 21.60 12.92 5.80
N ARG A 74 21.55 12.45 4.54
CA ARG A 74 20.44 12.72 3.63
C ARG A 74 19.16 12.03 4.08
N GLU A 75 19.23 10.79 4.55
CA GLU A 75 18.09 10.08 5.12
C GLU A 75 17.56 10.79 6.37
N ASP A 76 18.44 11.21 7.28
CA ASP A 76 18.06 11.94 8.50
C ASP A 76 17.41 13.30 8.18
N GLU A 77 17.97 14.05 7.24
CA GLU A 77 17.39 15.31 6.76
C GLU A 77 16.03 15.08 6.08
N HIS A 78 15.93 14.05 5.24
CA HIS A 78 14.68 13.67 4.59
C HIS A 78 13.60 13.30 5.61
N ASN A 79 13.95 12.51 6.64
CA ASN A 79 13.03 12.15 7.72
C ASN A 79 12.57 13.36 8.52
N ARG A 80 13.46 14.32 8.80
CA ARG A 80 13.11 15.58 9.46
C ARG A 80 12.16 16.43 8.62
N LEU A 81 12.42 16.55 7.33
CA LEU A 81 11.54 17.30 6.41
C LEU A 81 10.16 16.65 6.31
N ARG A 82 10.07 15.31 6.29
CA ARG A 82 8.79 14.59 6.32
C ARG A 82 8.03 14.84 7.61
N LEU A 83 8.73 14.86 8.75
CA LEU A 83 8.12 15.12 10.04
C LEU A 83 7.64 16.58 10.16
N ASP A 84 8.43 17.56 9.72
CA ASP A 84 8.01 18.97 9.67
C ASP A 84 6.81 19.16 8.73
N ALA A 85 6.83 18.54 7.55
CA ALA A 85 5.71 18.58 6.60
C ALA A 85 4.44 17.93 7.18
N ALA A 86 4.57 16.80 7.88
CA ALA A 86 3.46 16.15 8.56
C ALA A 86 2.92 17.00 9.73
N MET A 87 3.80 17.66 10.50
CA MET A 87 3.40 18.59 11.56
C MET A 87 2.64 19.80 10.99
N ARG A 88 3.11 20.38 9.89
CA ARG A 88 2.40 21.47 9.20
C ARG A 88 1.06 21.01 8.64
N ALA A 89 0.99 19.82 8.04
CA ALA A 89 -0.28 19.24 7.60
C ALA A 89 -1.24 19.06 8.80
N GLY A 90 -0.75 18.60 9.94
CA GLY A 90 -1.52 18.52 11.18
C GLY A 90 -2.00 19.89 11.69
N GLN A 91 -1.16 20.91 11.64
CA GLN A 91 -1.53 22.30 12.00
C GLN A 91 -2.61 22.85 11.07
N LEU A 92 -2.55 22.56 9.76
CA LEU A 92 -3.59 22.95 8.80
C LEU A 92 -4.94 22.26 9.07
N LEU A 93 -4.91 21.07 9.69
CA LEU A 93 -6.10 20.32 10.08
C LEU A 93 -6.67 20.77 11.43
N ALA A 94 -5.83 21.30 12.32
CA ALA A 94 -6.23 21.88 13.59
C ALA A 94 -6.80 23.29 13.37
N SER A 95 -8.13 23.41 13.23
CA SER A 95 -8.77 24.72 13.22
C SER A 95 -8.56 25.45 14.55
N ASP A 96 -8.24 26.74 14.51
CA ASP A 96 -8.12 27.66 15.67
C ASP A 96 -9.47 27.98 16.36
N GLY A 97 -10.41 27.02 16.37
CA GLY A 97 -11.69 27.06 17.08
C GLY A 97 -12.74 28.05 16.54
N THR A 98 -12.34 29.03 15.74
CA THR A 98 -13.22 30.14 15.31
C THR A 98 -13.76 30.00 13.88
N GLN A 99 -13.12 29.21 13.02
CA GLN A 99 -13.52 29.03 11.63
C GLN A 99 -13.43 27.56 11.20
N ARG A 100 -14.46 27.07 10.51
CA ARG A 100 -14.47 25.71 9.93
C ARG A 100 -13.36 25.64 8.88
N PRO A 101 -12.49 24.62 8.90
CA PRO A 101 -11.36 24.56 7.98
C PRO A 101 -11.87 24.37 6.56
N ASN A 102 -11.21 24.99 5.58
CA ASN A 102 -11.57 24.82 4.17
C ASN A 102 -11.40 23.33 3.80
N PRO A 103 -12.45 22.64 3.30
CA PRO A 103 -12.39 21.22 2.95
C PRO A 103 -11.26 20.89 1.96
N GLU A 104 -10.90 21.81 1.08
CA GLU A 104 -9.78 21.62 0.13
C GLU A 104 -8.43 21.56 0.85
N VAL A 105 -8.24 22.36 1.89
CA VAL A 105 -7.02 22.35 2.72
C VAL A 105 -6.94 21.05 3.52
N VAL A 106 -8.07 20.61 4.07
CA VAL A 106 -8.16 19.33 4.79
C VAL A 106 -7.84 18.16 3.85
N ALA A 107 -8.42 18.15 2.65
CA ALA A 107 -8.15 17.13 1.64
C ALA A 107 -6.67 17.12 1.22
N SER A 108 -6.10 18.29 0.91
CA SER A 108 -4.69 18.43 0.54
C SER A 108 -3.77 17.94 1.66
N GLY A 109 -4.07 18.29 2.91
CA GLY A 109 -3.31 17.83 4.09
C GLY A 109 -3.34 16.31 4.25
N LEU A 110 -4.51 15.68 4.13
CA LEU A 110 -4.64 14.22 4.22
C LEU A 110 -3.89 13.51 3.08
N LEU A 111 -4.01 14.00 1.84
CA LEU A 111 -3.30 13.42 0.70
C LEU A 111 -1.78 13.66 0.78
N ALA A 112 -1.34 14.78 1.34
CA ALA A 112 0.08 15.01 1.61
C ALA A 112 0.61 14.01 2.64
N LEU A 113 -0.14 13.73 3.71
CA LEU A 113 0.24 12.74 4.72
C LEU A 113 0.38 11.34 4.10
N THR A 114 -0.50 10.93 3.18
CA THR A 114 -0.35 9.63 2.50
C THR A 114 0.89 9.60 1.60
N LYS A 115 1.20 10.68 0.87
CA LYS A 115 2.42 10.78 0.06
C LYS A 115 3.72 10.84 0.89
N LEU A 116 3.63 11.27 2.15
CA LEU A 116 4.74 11.29 3.10
C LEU A 116 4.89 9.97 3.87
N ASP A 117 4.20 8.88 3.48
CA ASP A 117 4.14 7.58 4.17
C ASP A 117 3.68 7.68 5.64
N GLN A 118 2.90 8.71 5.93
CA GLN A 118 2.20 8.89 7.22
C GLN A 118 0.75 8.41 7.09
N VAL A 119 0.55 7.31 6.38
CA VAL A 119 -0.77 6.78 6.03
C VAL A 119 -1.57 6.40 7.28
N GLY A 120 -0.90 5.85 8.31
CA GLY A 120 -1.52 5.54 9.60
C GLY A 120 -2.08 6.79 10.31
N LEU A 121 -1.38 7.93 10.24
CA LEU A 121 -1.86 9.19 10.79
C LEU A 121 -3.01 9.74 9.94
N ALA A 122 -2.88 9.71 8.61
CA ALA A 122 -3.92 10.17 7.69
C ALA A 122 -5.25 9.43 7.91
N VAL A 123 -5.21 8.10 8.01
CA VAL A 123 -6.42 7.29 8.24
C VAL A 123 -6.99 7.49 9.65
N THR A 124 -6.14 7.74 10.65
CA THR A 124 -6.60 8.07 12.01
C THR A 124 -7.35 9.40 12.04
N LEU A 125 -6.80 10.44 11.41
CA LEU A 125 -7.46 11.74 11.28
C LEU A 125 -8.75 11.64 10.47
N LEU A 126 -8.79 10.75 9.46
CA LEU A 126 -9.98 10.52 8.66
C LEU A 126 -11.18 10.04 9.50
N VAL A 127 -10.95 9.29 10.60
CA VAL A 127 -12.03 8.85 11.52
C VAL A 127 -12.84 10.03 12.04
N ASP A 128 -12.17 11.12 12.40
CA ASP A 128 -12.81 12.31 12.98
C ASP A 128 -13.31 13.30 11.92
N LEU A 129 -12.69 13.29 10.74
CA LEU A 129 -12.99 14.22 9.65
C LEU A 129 -14.08 13.71 8.70
N TRP A 130 -14.33 12.40 8.66
CA TRP A 130 -15.27 11.77 7.75
C TRP A 130 -16.36 11.00 8.51
N THR A 131 -17.22 11.78 9.17
CA THR A 131 -18.38 11.27 9.91
C THR A 131 -19.67 11.40 9.10
N VAL A 132 -20.71 10.65 9.49
CA VAL A 132 -22.03 10.70 8.85
C VAL A 132 -22.73 12.05 9.10
N GLN A 133 -22.53 12.64 10.28
CA GLN A 133 -23.22 13.86 10.72
C GLN A 133 -22.51 15.14 10.27
N ASP A 134 -21.17 15.15 10.28
CA ASP A 134 -20.35 16.33 9.98
C ASP A 134 -19.13 15.94 9.15
N SER A 135 -19.36 15.69 7.86
CA SER A 135 -18.31 15.35 6.90
C SER A 135 -17.50 16.61 6.55
N LYS A 136 -16.24 16.67 7.00
CA LYS A 136 -15.30 17.76 6.68
C LYS A 136 -14.49 17.48 5.41
N VAL A 137 -14.60 16.26 4.88
CA VAL A 137 -13.89 15.77 3.70
C VAL A 137 -14.89 15.13 2.74
N SER A 138 -14.64 15.22 1.43
CA SER A 138 -15.44 14.57 0.41
C SER A 138 -15.30 13.04 0.46
N SER A 139 -16.27 12.31 -0.08
CA SER A 139 -16.21 10.85 -0.13
C SER A 139 -15.04 10.36 -0.98
N GLU A 140 -14.77 11.00 -2.12
CA GLU A 140 -13.68 10.65 -3.04
C GLU A 140 -12.31 10.82 -2.37
N THR A 141 -12.11 11.92 -1.63
CA THR A 141 -10.87 12.14 -0.89
C THR A 141 -10.70 11.10 0.21
N ALA A 142 -11.77 10.78 0.94
CA ALA A 142 -11.74 9.75 1.97
C ALA A 142 -11.39 8.37 1.38
N ILE A 143 -11.95 8.03 0.23
CA ILE A 143 -11.64 6.79 -0.49
C ILE A 143 -10.17 6.75 -0.93
N LEU A 144 -9.60 7.84 -1.43
CA LEU A 144 -8.17 7.90 -1.77
C LEU A 144 -7.26 7.67 -0.55
N VAL A 145 -7.65 8.17 0.63
CA VAL A 145 -6.91 7.93 1.88
C VAL A 145 -7.06 6.48 2.34
N ILE A 146 -8.28 5.92 2.27
CA ILE A 146 -8.54 4.50 2.57
C ILE A 146 -7.74 3.60 1.62
N ASP A 147 -7.69 3.94 0.33
CA ASP A 147 -6.97 3.19 -0.69
C ASP A 147 -5.47 3.12 -0.38
N ALA A 148 -4.86 4.27 -0.05
CA ALA A 148 -3.48 4.31 0.41
C ALA A 148 -3.26 3.49 1.69
N ALA A 149 -4.23 3.51 2.61
CA ALA A 149 -4.18 2.77 3.87
C ALA A 149 -4.31 1.25 3.69
N LEU A 150 -5.11 0.80 2.72
CA LEU A 150 -5.19 -0.61 2.33
C LEU A 150 -3.91 -1.08 1.63
N CYS A 151 -3.24 -0.22 0.86
CA CYS A 151 -1.91 -0.50 0.29
C CYS A 151 -0.77 -0.59 1.34
N SER A 152 -0.99 -0.18 2.59
CA SER A 152 0.05 -0.18 3.61
C SER A 152 0.42 -1.60 4.05
N GLU A 153 1.70 -1.87 4.33
CA GLU A 153 2.15 -3.15 4.90
C GLU A 153 1.67 -3.37 6.36
N ARG A 154 1.14 -2.32 7.01
CA ARG A 154 0.70 -2.37 8.41
C ARG A 154 -0.74 -2.88 8.49
N GLN A 155 -0.91 -4.11 8.97
CA GLN A 155 -2.23 -4.74 9.14
C GLN A 155 -3.22 -3.91 9.98
N THR A 156 -2.73 -3.18 10.99
CA THR A 156 -3.57 -2.30 11.82
C THR A 156 -4.13 -1.12 11.01
N THR A 157 -3.31 -0.49 10.17
CA THR A 157 -3.73 0.58 9.26
C THR A 157 -4.78 0.07 8.26
N GLN A 158 -4.55 -1.10 7.67
CA GLN A 158 -5.48 -1.74 6.73
C GLN A 158 -6.84 -2.04 7.41
N LEU A 159 -6.81 -2.55 8.64
CA LEU A 159 -8.02 -2.86 9.41
C LEU A 159 -8.83 -1.60 9.72
N VAL A 160 -8.17 -0.53 10.18
CA VAL A 160 -8.84 0.77 10.44
C VAL A 160 -9.45 1.33 9.15
N ALA A 161 -8.73 1.24 8.03
CA ALA A 161 -9.24 1.68 6.73
C ALA A 161 -10.51 0.93 6.31
N ALA A 162 -10.50 -0.41 6.42
CA ALA A 162 -11.66 -1.24 6.12
C ALA A 162 -12.85 -0.94 7.05
N GLU A 163 -12.59 -0.66 8.33
CA GLU A 163 -13.64 -0.29 9.29
C GLU A 163 -14.26 1.08 8.96
N ILE A 164 -13.45 2.09 8.62
CA ILE A 164 -13.96 3.41 8.21
C ILE A 164 -14.79 3.30 6.93
N LEU A 165 -14.33 2.50 5.95
CA LEU A 165 -15.06 2.22 4.72
C LEU A 165 -16.42 1.59 5.03
N CYS A 166 -16.46 0.57 5.89
CA CYS A 166 -17.68 -0.11 6.30
C CYS A 166 -18.65 0.82 7.02
N ARG A 167 -18.17 1.64 7.97
CA ARG A 167 -18.99 2.61 8.73
C ARG A 167 -19.66 3.66 7.85
N ASN A 168 -19.02 4.02 6.73
CA ASN A 168 -19.52 5.02 5.78
C ASN A 168 -20.11 4.39 4.51
N ALA A 169 -20.30 3.08 4.45
CA ALA A 169 -20.72 2.39 3.23
C ALA A 169 -22.08 2.89 2.69
N THR A 170 -23.03 3.23 3.56
CA THR A 170 -24.40 3.62 3.17
C THR A 170 -24.50 4.96 2.44
N ARG A 171 -23.49 5.82 2.54
CA ARG A 171 -23.41 7.12 1.83
C ARG A 171 -22.56 7.05 0.55
N LEU A 172 -22.01 5.88 0.25
CA LEU A 172 -21.22 5.62 -0.94
C LEU A 172 -22.10 4.97 -2.01
N ASN A 173 -21.64 5.00 -3.26
CA ASN A 173 -22.36 4.42 -4.38
C ASN A 173 -21.51 3.31 -5.02
N ALA A 174 -22.01 2.07 -4.97
CA ALA A 174 -21.30 0.91 -5.51
C ALA A 174 -21.15 0.95 -7.03
N CYS A 175 -21.94 1.75 -7.75
CA CYS A 175 -21.77 1.94 -9.19
C CYS A 175 -20.72 2.99 -9.56
N GLN A 176 -20.29 3.82 -8.61
CA GLN A 176 -19.28 4.86 -8.85
C GLN A 176 -17.89 4.32 -8.54
N SER A 177 -16.97 4.40 -9.49
CA SER A 177 -15.59 3.92 -9.33
C SER A 177 -14.83 4.71 -8.25
N LEU A 178 -15.04 6.03 -8.18
CA LEU A 178 -14.41 6.91 -7.18
C LEU A 178 -14.85 6.63 -5.72
N HIS A 179 -15.94 5.88 -5.55
CA HIS A 179 -16.46 5.48 -4.23
C HIS A 179 -15.94 4.11 -3.77
N TRP A 180 -15.03 3.51 -4.53
CA TRP A 180 -14.47 2.20 -4.23
C TRP A 180 -12.93 2.24 -4.28
N PRO A 181 -12.22 1.66 -3.28
CA PRO A 181 -10.76 1.67 -3.29
C PRO A 181 -10.19 0.91 -4.49
N SER A 182 -9.32 1.57 -5.27
CA SER A 182 -8.69 0.99 -6.46
C SER A 182 -7.81 -0.24 -6.14
N THR A 183 -7.25 -0.31 -4.93
CA THR A 183 -6.49 -1.45 -4.41
C THR A 183 -7.36 -2.69 -4.28
N VAL A 184 -8.67 -2.53 -4.05
CA VAL A 184 -9.61 -3.66 -4.01
C VAL A 184 -10.16 -3.96 -5.40
N GLU A 185 -10.23 -2.96 -6.28
CA GLU A 185 -10.66 -3.12 -7.67
C GLU A 185 -9.55 -3.70 -8.55
N GLY A 186 -9.53 -5.04 -8.66
CA GLY A 186 -8.62 -5.75 -9.56
C GLY A 186 -7.23 -6.05 -8.97
N ASN A 187 -6.90 -5.53 -7.78
CA ASN A 187 -5.62 -5.74 -7.09
C ASN A 187 -5.79 -6.28 -5.66
N TRP A 188 -6.81 -7.10 -5.42
CA TRP A 188 -7.08 -7.68 -4.10
C TRP A 188 -5.84 -8.31 -3.46
N ASP A 189 -5.49 -7.87 -2.26
CA ASP A 189 -4.37 -8.42 -1.50
C ASP A 189 -4.83 -9.67 -0.70
N PRO A 190 -4.37 -10.88 -1.06
CA PRO A 190 -4.69 -12.08 -0.30
C PRO A 190 -4.03 -12.08 1.09
N GLY A 191 -3.06 -11.21 1.35
CA GLY A 191 -2.41 -11.02 2.65
C GLY A 191 -3.26 -10.29 3.69
N PHE A 192 -4.40 -9.70 3.31
CA PHE A 192 -5.31 -9.07 4.27
C PHE A 192 -5.74 -10.03 5.38
N SER A 193 -5.85 -9.51 6.61
CA SER A 193 -6.41 -10.30 7.71
C SER A 193 -7.85 -10.74 7.39
N PRO A 194 -8.32 -11.91 7.87
CA PRO A 194 -9.69 -12.36 7.62
C PRO A 194 -10.74 -11.30 7.99
N ARG A 195 -10.56 -10.59 9.11
CA ARG A 195 -11.44 -9.51 9.55
C ARG A 195 -11.46 -8.33 8.58
N THR A 196 -10.29 -7.90 8.10
CA THR A 196 -10.17 -6.84 7.09
C THR A 196 -10.92 -7.23 5.81
N LYS A 197 -10.73 -8.45 5.32
CA LYS A 197 -11.40 -8.97 4.12
C LYS A 197 -12.92 -8.90 4.24
N LEU A 198 -13.45 -9.34 5.39
CA LEU A 198 -14.88 -9.36 5.65
C LEU A 198 -15.48 -7.97 5.78
N LEU A 199 -14.78 -7.03 6.44
CA LEU A 199 -15.22 -5.63 6.52
C LEU A 199 -15.30 -4.97 5.14
N ILE A 200 -14.35 -5.27 4.25
CA ILE A 200 -14.39 -4.76 2.86
C ILE A 200 -15.60 -5.34 2.12
N VAL A 201 -15.85 -6.66 2.24
CA VAL A 201 -17.01 -7.31 1.63
C VAL A 201 -18.33 -6.78 2.20
N GLU A 202 -18.42 -6.62 3.52
CA GLU A 202 -19.58 -6.02 4.20
C GLU A 202 -19.82 -4.58 3.72
N ALA A 203 -18.76 -3.78 3.59
CA ALA A 203 -18.86 -2.42 3.07
C ALA A 203 -19.42 -2.41 1.64
N LEU A 204 -18.94 -3.31 0.77
CA LEU A 204 -19.41 -3.41 -0.61
C LEU A 204 -20.90 -3.77 -0.69
N ILE A 205 -21.34 -4.72 0.12
CA ILE A 205 -22.74 -5.17 0.17
C ILE A 205 -23.64 -4.07 0.72
N THR A 206 -23.23 -3.46 1.83
CA THR A 206 -23.95 -2.34 2.46
C THR A 206 -24.07 -1.15 1.52
N MET A 207 -22.99 -0.80 0.83
CA MET A 207 -22.96 0.26 -0.18
C MET A 207 -23.90 -0.04 -1.35
N THR A 208 -23.98 -1.30 -1.78
CA THR A 208 -24.87 -1.71 -2.87
C THR A 208 -26.34 -1.63 -2.45
N MET A 209 -26.66 -2.14 -1.26
CA MET A 209 -28.04 -2.20 -0.76
C MET A 209 -28.58 -0.84 -0.30
N ALA A 210 -27.70 0.12 0.02
CA ALA A 210 -28.10 1.49 0.32
C ALA A 210 -28.55 2.27 -0.93
N GLY A 211 -28.10 1.84 -2.12
CA GLY A 211 -28.50 2.41 -3.39
C GLY A 211 -29.80 1.80 -3.94
N PRO A 212 -30.39 2.42 -4.98
CA PRO A 212 -31.58 1.89 -5.63
C PRO A 212 -31.29 0.52 -6.29
N PRO A 213 -32.21 -0.46 -6.17
CA PRO A 213 -32.06 -1.75 -6.82
C PRO A 213 -32.16 -1.58 -8.34
N SER A 214 -31.02 -1.65 -9.01
CA SER A 214 -30.91 -1.40 -10.45
C SER A 214 -30.03 -2.45 -11.12
N GLU A 215 -30.24 -2.64 -12.43
CA GLU A 215 -29.40 -3.51 -13.26
C GLU A 215 -27.89 -3.14 -13.17
N SER A 216 -27.57 -1.84 -13.13
CA SER A 216 -26.19 -1.37 -12.98
C SER A 216 -25.60 -1.73 -11.61
N ALA A 217 -26.40 -1.63 -10.54
CA ALA A 217 -25.97 -1.99 -9.20
C ALA A 217 -25.70 -3.49 -9.07
N ILE A 218 -26.61 -4.35 -9.54
CA ILE A 218 -26.43 -5.81 -9.49
C ILE A 218 -25.23 -6.26 -10.34
N ARG A 219 -24.99 -5.64 -11.49
CA ARG A 219 -23.79 -5.88 -12.29
C ARG A 219 -22.52 -5.48 -11.54
N ALA A 220 -22.49 -4.28 -10.95
CA ALA A 220 -21.31 -3.77 -10.26
C ALA A 220 -20.91 -4.64 -9.06
N ILE A 221 -21.89 -5.02 -8.21
CA ILE A 221 -21.64 -5.90 -7.07
C ILE A 221 -21.18 -7.30 -7.51
N ALA A 222 -21.81 -7.89 -8.53
CA ALA A 222 -21.46 -9.23 -8.99
C ALA A 222 -20.02 -9.29 -9.54
N VAL A 223 -19.66 -8.31 -10.36
CA VAL A 223 -18.31 -8.18 -10.91
C VAL A 223 -17.28 -8.01 -9.79
N ARG A 224 -17.50 -7.08 -8.85
CA ARG A 224 -16.56 -6.84 -7.74
C ARG A 224 -16.42 -8.04 -6.81
N LEU A 225 -17.50 -8.71 -6.45
CA LEU A 225 -17.46 -9.94 -5.66
C LEU A 225 -16.69 -11.04 -6.39
N TYR A 226 -16.91 -11.19 -7.71
CA TYR A 226 -16.16 -12.15 -8.51
C TYR A 226 -14.66 -11.80 -8.54
N SER A 227 -14.27 -10.54 -8.72
CA SER A 227 -12.85 -10.15 -8.69
C SER A 227 -12.18 -10.52 -7.37
N ILE A 228 -12.88 -10.31 -6.24
CA ILE A 228 -12.38 -10.68 -4.90
C ILE A 228 -12.26 -12.21 -4.80
N TRP A 229 -13.27 -12.97 -5.23
CA TRP A 229 -13.22 -14.43 -5.22
C TRP A 229 -12.09 -15.01 -6.10
N ASP A 230 -11.89 -14.44 -7.29
CA ASP A 230 -10.87 -14.87 -8.26
C ASP A 230 -9.46 -14.68 -7.68
N ALA A 231 -9.22 -13.52 -7.07
CA ALA A 231 -7.94 -13.16 -6.48
C ALA A 231 -7.69 -13.81 -5.10
N GLU A 232 -8.73 -14.15 -4.34
CA GLU A 232 -8.59 -14.81 -3.04
C GLU A 232 -8.14 -16.26 -3.22
N THR A 233 -6.84 -16.51 -3.12
CA THR A 233 -6.25 -17.85 -3.28
C THR A 233 -5.83 -18.49 -1.96
N GLN A 234 -5.66 -17.69 -0.90
CA GLN A 234 -5.06 -18.15 0.35
C GLN A 234 -6.10 -18.62 1.37
N ASN A 235 -7.32 -18.07 1.34
CA ASN A 235 -8.35 -18.39 2.32
C ASN A 235 -9.62 -18.99 1.65
N PRO A 236 -9.75 -20.33 1.60
CA PRO A 236 -10.90 -20.99 1.00
C PRO A 236 -12.21 -20.69 1.74
N HIS A 237 -12.16 -20.35 3.03
CA HIS A 237 -13.36 -20.00 3.79
C HIS A 237 -13.91 -18.63 3.39
N VAL A 238 -13.02 -17.66 3.12
CA VAL A 238 -13.44 -16.35 2.57
C VAL A 238 -13.99 -16.52 1.17
N ARG A 239 -13.35 -17.34 0.31
CA ARG A 239 -13.91 -17.70 -1.02
C ARG A 239 -15.31 -18.29 -0.89
N GLY A 240 -15.52 -19.23 0.03
CA GLY A 240 -16.82 -19.85 0.26
C GLY A 240 -17.90 -18.86 0.71
N CYS A 241 -17.55 -17.91 1.58
CA CYS A 241 -18.44 -16.81 1.97
C CYS A 241 -18.84 -15.93 0.78
N ILE A 242 -17.89 -15.57 -0.08
CA ILE A 242 -18.16 -14.79 -1.30
C ILE A 242 -18.98 -15.61 -2.30
N GLY A 243 -18.69 -16.90 -2.42
CA GLY A 243 -19.44 -17.84 -3.25
C GLY A 243 -20.93 -17.88 -2.88
N LYS A 244 -21.29 -17.82 -1.59
CA LYS A 244 -22.70 -17.70 -1.16
C LYS A 244 -23.37 -16.44 -1.71
N MET A 245 -22.67 -15.32 -1.72
CA MET A 245 -23.19 -14.04 -2.21
C MET A 245 -23.34 -14.07 -3.72
N LEU A 246 -22.36 -14.60 -4.45
CA LEU A 246 -22.46 -14.79 -5.91
C LEU A 246 -23.62 -15.74 -6.26
N LYS A 247 -23.79 -16.84 -5.50
CA LYS A 247 -24.92 -17.77 -5.66
C LYS A 247 -26.27 -17.08 -5.49
N ALA A 248 -26.36 -16.06 -4.64
CA ALA A 248 -27.59 -15.27 -4.48
C ALA A 248 -27.88 -14.36 -5.68
N LEU A 249 -26.84 -13.88 -6.39
CA LEU A 249 -26.98 -12.92 -7.49
C LEU A 249 -27.16 -13.59 -8.86
N VAL A 250 -26.51 -14.74 -9.10
CA VAL A 250 -26.49 -15.45 -10.40
C VAL A 250 -27.89 -15.66 -11.00
N PRO A 251 -28.91 -16.15 -10.27
CA PRO A 251 -30.24 -16.38 -10.85
C PRO A 251 -30.91 -15.10 -11.38
N ARG A 252 -30.60 -13.93 -10.79
CA ARG A 252 -31.12 -12.66 -11.29
C ARG A 252 -30.35 -12.20 -12.53
N LEU A 253 -29.02 -12.34 -12.55
CA LEU A 253 -28.19 -12.03 -13.72
C LEU A 253 -28.60 -12.86 -14.95
N GLU A 254 -28.89 -14.16 -14.76
CA GLU A 254 -29.42 -15.05 -15.81
C GLU A 254 -30.76 -14.56 -16.36
N ARG A 255 -31.71 -14.17 -15.49
CA ARG A 255 -33.02 -13.66 -15.90
C ARG A 255 -32.95 -12.30 -16.61
N LEU A 256 -31.97 -11.49 -16.25
CA LEU A 256 -31.67 -10.22 -16.94
C LEU A 256 -30.96 -10.44 -18.28
N GLY A 257 -30.58 -11.69 -18.62
CA GLY A 257 -30.02 -12.05 -19.91
C GLY A 257 -28.51 -11.81 -20.04
N TYR A 258 -27.79 -11.63 -18.92
CA TYR A 258 -26.34 -11.46 -18.95
C TYR A 258 -25.60 -12.74 -19.34
N THR A 259 -24.57 -12.61 -20.17
CA THR A 259 -23.64 -13.69 -20.53
C THR A 259 -22.20 -13.38 -20.12
N ASP A 260 -21.86 -12.11 -20.12
CA ASP A 260 -20.54 -11.55 -19.93
C ASP A 260 -20.63 -10.15 -19.33
N PHE A 261 -19.52 -9.71 -18.76
CA PHE A 261 -19.37 -8.44 -18.08
C PHE A 261 -18.00 -7.86 -18.41
N VAL A 262 -17.93 -6.55 -18.59
CA VAL A 262 -16.66 -5.83 -18.76
C VAL A 262 -16.32 -5.10 -17.47
N GLN A 263 -15.10 -5.33 -16.96
CA GLN A 263 -14.50 -4.65 -15.82
C GLN A 263 -13.09 -4.16 -16.20
N GLY A 264 -12.95 -2.84 -16.41
CA GLY A 264 -11.70 -2.28 -16.92
C GLY A 264 -11.32 -2.93 -18.27
N ASN A 265 -10.18 -3.61 -18.31
CA ASN A 265 -9.68 -4.34 -19.47
C ASN A 265 -9.95 -5.85 -19.45
N ARG A 266 -10.72 -6.35 -18.46
CA ARG A 266 -11.04 -7.77 -18.30
C ARG A 266 -12.50 -8.04 -18.67
N GLU A 267 -12.70 -9.14 -19.39
CA GLU A 267 -14.01 -9.75 -19.61
C GLU A 267 -14.23 -10.84 -18.56
N VAL A 268 -15.37 -10.79 -17.88
CA VAL A 268 -15.81 -11.78 -16.89
C VAL A 268 -17.05 -12.45 -17.44
N LEU A 269 -17.02 -13.77 -17.60
CA LEU A 269 -18.14 -14.53 -18.14
C LEU A 269 -19.07 -14.98 -17.00
N LEU A 270 -20.38 -14.98 -17.23
CA LEU A 270 -21.35 -15.45 -16.24
C LEU A 270 -21.06 -16.89 -15.79
N ARG A 271 -20.59 -17.76 -16.70
CA ARG A 271 -20.17 -19.13 -16.35
C ARG A 271 -19.07 -19.18 -15.29
N GLN A 272 -18.17 -18.18 -15.26
CA GLN A 272 -17.12 -18.09 -14.24
C GLN A 272 -17.72 -17.70 -12.88
N MET A 273 -18.71 -16.81 -12.87
CA MET A 273 -19.48 -16.49 -11.67
C MET A 273 -20.28 -17.71 -11.17
N CYS A 274 -20.81 -18.56 -12.06
CA CYS A 274 -21.45 -19.82 -11.68
C CYS A 274 -20.47 -20.79 -11.01
N THR A 275 -19.23 -20.89 -11.53
CA THR A 275 -18.16 -21.65 -10.85
C THR A 275 -17.87 -21.08 -9.47
N ALA A 276 -17.76 -19.76 -9.35
CA ALA A 276 -17.56 -19.10 -8.06
C ALA A 276 -18.73 -19.29 -7.08
N ALA A 277 -19.96 -19.30 -7.59
CA ALA A 277 -21.15 -19.62 -6.81
C ALA A 277 -21.18 -21.08 -6.34
N ALA A 278 -20.58 -22.00 -7.08
CA ALA A 278 -20.47 -23.41 -6.70
C ALA A 278 -19.50 -23.64 -5.52
N ASP A 279 -18.53 -22.74 -5.32
CA ASP A 279 -17.63 -22.73 -4.16
C ASP A 279 -18.34 -22.31 -2.86
N ALA A 280 -19.63 -21.95 -2.90
CA ALA A 280 -20.41 -21.61 -1.72
C ALA A 280 -20.34 -22.73 -0.67
N ALA A 281 -19.66 -22.47 0.44
CA ALA A 281 -19.39 -23.44 1.49
C ALA A 281 -19.65 -22.85 2.88
N THR A 282 -19.90 -23.72 3.86
CA THR A 282 -19.99 -23.29 5.27
C THR A 282 -18.63 -22.85 5.79
N ASN A 283 -18.61 -21.77 6.57
CA ASN A 283 -17.42 -21.31 7.25
C ASN A 283 -17.31 -22.03 8.62
N PRO A 284 -16.14 -22.57 9.01
CA PRO A 284 -15.97 -23.20 10.32
C PRO A 284 -16.14 -22.21 11.47
N ASP A 285 -15.92 -20.91 11.23
CA ASP A 285 -16.29 -19.86 12.17
C ASP A 285 -17.79 -19.59 12.03
N GLY A 286 -18.56 -19.97 13.05
CA GLY A 286 -20.01 -19.84 13.06
C GLY A 286 -20.52 -18.39 12.95
N TYR A 287 -19.76 -17.42 13.47
CA TYR A 287 -20.13 -16.00 13.33
C TYR A 287 -20.00 -15.55 11.87
N LEU A 288 -18.89 -15.92 11.22
CA LEU A 288 -18.66 -15.62 9.80
C LEU A 288 -19.65 -16.35 8.88
N ASP A 289 -19.98 -17.59 9.22
CA ASP A 289 -20.97 -18.37 8.49
C ASP A 289 -22.35 -17.72 8.54
N GLN A 290 -22.78 -17.32 9.75
CA GLN A 290 -24.06 -16.64 9.95
C GLN A 290 -24.11 -15.30 9.22
N MET A 291 -23.04 -14.50 9.32
CA MET A 291 -22.97 -13.19 8.67
C MET A 291 -23.01 -13.31 7.14
N SER A 292 -22.20 -14.20 6.56
CA SER A 292 -22.20 -14.43 5.10
C SER A 292 -23.52 -14.98 4.59
N THR A 293 -24.18 -15.86 5.36
CA THR A 293 -25.52 -16.39 5.03
C THR A 293 -26.58 -15.31 5.09
N ARG A 294 -26.54 -14.42 6.10
CA ARG A 294 -27.44 -13.27 6.20
C ARG A 294 -27.29 -12.36 4.98
N PHE A 295 -26.07 -11.97 4.64
CA PHE A 295 -25.81 -11.11 3.48
C PHE A 295 -26.25 -11.75 2.17
N ALA A 296 -26.01 -13.06 1.98
CA ALA A 296 -26.51 -13.76 0.80
C ALA A 296 -28.04 -13.73 0.72
N GLY A 297 -28.74 -13.89 1.85
CA GLY A 297 -30.21 -13.81 1.91
C GLY A 297 -30.75 -12.39 1.68
N GLU A 298 -30.05 -11.36 2.15
CA GLU A 298 -30.38 -9.96 1.88
C GLU A 298 -30.16 -9.61 0.40
N LEU A 299 -28.99 -9.97 -0.16
CA LEU A 299 -28.69 -9.78 -1.58
C LEU A 299 -29.67 -10.52 -2.49
N ALA A 300 -30.07 -11.75 -2.14
CA ALA A 300 -31.06 -12.48 -2.92
C ALA A 300 -32.37 -11.69 -3.02
N ARG A 301 -32.90 -11.22 -1.88
CA ARG A 301 -34.14 -10.42 -1.84
C ARG A 301 -33.99 -9.10 -2.61
N TRP A 302 -32.92 -8.36 -2.33
CA TRP A 302 -32.62 -7.08 -3.01
C TRP A 302 -32.46 -7.27 -4.52
N SER A 303 -31.87 -8.38 -4.98
CA SER A 303 -31.68 -8.66 -6.40
C SER A 303 -33.00 -8.88 -7.15
N GLU A 304 -34.03 -9.42 -6.49
CA GLU A 304 -35.36 -9.59 -7.11
C GLU A 304 -36.00 -8.26 -7.47
N GLU A 305 -35.70 -7.21 -6.71
CA GLU A 305 -36.19 -5.85 -6.93
C GLU A 305 -35.45 -5.13 -8.06
N CYS A 306 -34.27 -5.63 -8.47
CA CYS A 306 -33.45 -4.98 -9.49
C CYS A 306 -34.10 -5.09 -10.87
N THR A 307 -34.74 -4.03 -11.35
CA THR A 307 -35.34 -3.96 -12.69
C THR A 307 -34.33 -3.56 -13.76
N GLY A 308 -34.72 -3.72 -15.03
CA GLY A 308 -33.84 -3.50 -16.19
C GLY A 308 -33.28 -2.08 -16.31
N LEU A 309 -32.39 -1.87 -17.28
CA LEU A 309 -31.61 -0.63 -17.50
C LEU A 309 -32.40 0.66 -17.18
N PRO A 310 -31.87 1.52 -16.28
CA PRO A 310 -32.48 2.81 -16.03
C PRO A 310 -32.55 3.60 -17.34
N SER A 311 -33.78 3.87 -17.78
CA SER A 311 -34.08 4.52 -19.06
C SER A 311 -33.92 6.04 -19.01
N GLU A 312 -33.48 6.59 -17.87
CA GLU A 312 -33.34 8.02 -17.68
C GLU A 312 -32.15 8.59 -18.48
N PRO A 313 -32.35 9.68 -19.25
CA PRO A 313 -31.26 10.36 -19.93
C PRO A 313 -30.16 10.76 -18.95
N GLY A 314 -28.92 10.40 -19.26
CA GLY A 314 -27.76 10.70 -18.40
C GLY A 314 -27.42 9.60 -17.39
N SER A 315 -28.07 8.43 -17.41
CA SER A 315 -27.70 7.27 -16.58
C SER A 315 -26.25 6.78 -16.78
N LEU A 316 -25.67 7.02 -17.97
CA LEU A 316 -24.23 6.80 -18.24
C LEU A 316 -23.33 7.89 -17.61
N ALA A 317 -23.85 9.10 -17.40
CA ALA A 317 -23.12 10.28 -16.88
C ALA A 317 -23.34 10.53 -15.38
N HIS A 318 -24.46 10.09 -14.79
CA HIS A 318 -24.72 10.05 -13.35
C HIS A 318 -23.84 9.00 -12.63
N GLY A 319 -23.19 8.12 -13.39
CA GLY A 319 -22.02 7.35 -12.92
C GLY A 319 -20.78 8.22 -12.66
N GLU A 320 -20.75 9.47 -13.11
CA GLU A 320 -19.56 10.35 -13.03
C GLU A 320 -19.82 11.76 -12.45
N CYS A 321 -21.07 12.20 -12.23
CA CYS A 321 -21.30 13.53 -11.64
C CYS A 321 -22.62 13.66 -10.86
N GLY A 322 -22.51 13.80 -9.54
CA GLY A 322 -23.46 14.59 -8.74
C GLY A 322 -24.60 13.85 -8.04
N ALA A 323 -24.45 13.62 -6.74
CA ALA A 323 -25.56 13.83 -5.80
C ALA A 323 -25.51 15.30 -5.36
N ALA A 324 -26.42 16.12 -5.90
CA ALA A 324 -26.70 17.45 -5.37
C ALA A 324 -28.16 17.49 -4.91
N HIS A 325 -28.33 17.46 -3.58
CA HIS A 325 -29.45 17.94 -2.79
C HIS A 325 -30.90 17.66 -3.25
N ALA A 326 -31.57 16.77 -2.51
CA ALA A 326 -32.93 17.04 -2.05
C ALA A 326 -32.84 17.46 -0.58
N ALA A 327 -33.36 18.67 -0.30
CA ALA A 327 -33.62 19.18 1.05
C ALA A 327 -34.84 18.50 1.67
#